data_AF-A0AAV2R3W3-F1
#
_entry.id   AF-A0AAV2R3W3-F1
#
_cell.length_a   1.000
_cell.length_b   1.000
_cell.length_c   1.000
_cell.angle_alpha   90.00
_cell.angle_beta   90.00
_cell.angle_gamma   90.00
#
_symmetry.space_group_name_H-M   'P 1'
#
loop_
_entity.id
_entity.type
_entity.pdbx_description
1 polymer ?
#
loop_
_entity_poly.entity_id
_entity_poly.type
_entity_poly.pdbx_seq_one_letter_code
_entity_poly.pdbx_strand_id
1 'polypeptide(L)'
;MGKIAFFFFCKMHIFVNMATEVDKCLTILETNICSGNNPYSFDRKESGASRLTRTVSKALTMHGCEKSGVGFHFLTQLQEKNAKNKLITFRGHRFNHLFYASGATYHHLEDIRNFLDTWPDPNELSKSISFDICEKAYISSLRALGIIDKVITGPFWRIIKKVENILD
;
A
#
# COMPACT_ATOMS: atom_id res chain seq x y z
N MET A 1 -30.01 3.82 18.72
CA MET A 1 -28.59 3.77 18.29
C MET A 1 -28.14 2.41 17.72
N GLY A 2 -28.66 1.26 18.15
CA GLY A 2 -28.22 -0.06 17.65
C GLY A 2 -28.46 -0.39 16.17
N LYS A 3 -29.47 0.20 15.51
CA LYS A 3 -29.76 -0.06 14.08
C LYS A 3 -28.78 0.62 13.10
N ILE A 4 -28.14 1.72 13.50
CA ILE A 4 -27.21 2.48 12.64
C ILE A 4 -25.84 1.79 12.58
N ALA A 5 -25.34 1.28 13.71
CA ALA A 5 -24.08 0.56 13.77
C ALA A 5 -24.10 -0.72 12.91
N PHE A 6 -25.16 -1.53 12.99
CA PHE A 6 -25.26 -2.77 12.22
C PHE A 6 -25.32 -2.53 10.70
N PHE A 7 -26.05 -1.49 10.26
CA PHE A 7 -26.09 -1.06 8.86
C PHE A 7 -24.73 -0.56 8.36
N PHE A 8 -23.95 0.09 9.22
CA PHE A 8 -22.65 0.64 8.87
C PHE A 8 -21.56 -0.44 8.71
N PHE A 9 -21.50 -1.39 9.65
CA PHE A 9 -20.57 -2.52 9.59
C PHE A 9 -20.89 -3.48 8.43
N CYS A 10 -22.17 -3.77 8.15
CA CYS A 10 -22.55 -4.59 6.99
C CYS A 10 -22.21 -3.92 5.65
N LYS A 11 -22.37 -2.60 5.52
CA LYS A 11 -22.05 -1.87 4.27
C LYS A 11 -20.55 -1.73 4.03
N MET A 12 -19.72 -1.80 5.07
CA MET A 12 -18.26 -1.81 4.93
C MET A 12 -17.73 -3.06 4.22
N HIS A 13 -18.45 -4.19 4.30
CA HIS A 13 -18.11 -5.40 3.55
C HIS A 13 -18.07 -5.19 2.04
N ILE A 14 -18.86 -4.25 1.49
CA ILE A 14 -18.81 -3.94 0.06
C ILE A 14 -17.41 -3.47 -0.32
N PHE A 15 -16.79 -2.60 0.48
CA PHE A 15 -15.45 -2.11 0.18
C PHE A 15 -14.35 -3.12 0.49
N VAL A 16 -14.53 -3.95 1.53
CA VAL A 16 -13.62 -5.08 1.79
C VAL A 16 -13.64 -6.05 0.61
N ASN A 17 -14.82 -6.43 0.16
CA ASN A 17 -15.01 -7.30 -1.01
C ASN A 17 -14.47 -6.64 -2.28
N MET A 18 -14.67 -5.33 -2.46
CA MET A 18 -14.09 -4.59 -3.57
C MET A 18 -12.56 -4.69 -3.58
N ALA A 19 -11.89 -4.51 -2.44
CA ALA A 19 -10.43 -4.66 -2.38
C ALA A 19 -10.00 -6.08 -2.75
N THR A 20 -10.72 -7.11 -2.30
CA THR A 20 -10.47 -8.51 -2.66
C THR A 20 -10.67 -8.77 -4.16
N GLU A 21 -11.74 -8.28 -4.76
CA GLU A 21 -12.00 -8.47 -6.20
C GLU A 21 -11.03 -7.67 -7.06
N VAL A 22 -10.66 -6.47 -6.64
CA VAL A 22 -9.63 -5.67 -7.33
C VAL A 22 -8.28 -6.39 -7.31
N ASP A 23 -7.87 -6.98 -6.19
CA ASP A 23 -6.62 -7.74 -6.12
C ASP A 23 -6.62 -8.93 -7.10
N LYS A 24 -7.73 -9.69 -7.18
CA LYS A 24 -7.89 -10.77 -8.17
C LYS A 24 -7.80 -10.26 -9.61
N CYS A 25 -8.48 -9.16 -9.92
CA CYS A 25 -8.43 -8.55 -11.24
C CYS A 25 -7.01 -8.10 -11.61
N LEU A 26 -6.27 -7.54 -10.66
CA LEU A 26 -4.87 -7.16 -10.85
C LEU A 26 -3.99 -8.39 -11.08
N THR A 27 -4.15 -9.47 -10.30
CA THR A 27 -3.42 -10.72 -10.53
C THR A 27 -3.64 -11.26 -11.95
N ILE A 28 -4.89 -11.26 -12.42
CA ILE A 28 -5.21 -11.69 -13.80
C ILE A 28 -4.52 -10.78 -14.80
N LEU A 29 -4.65 -9.46 -14.66
CA LEU A 29 -4.02 -8.49 -15.55
C LEU A 29 -2.50 -8.70 -15.63
N GLU A 30 -1.84 -8.71 -14.49
CA GLU A 30 -0.39 -8.84 -14.35
C GLU A 30 0.13 -10.16 -14.93
N THR A 31 -0.59 -11.27 -14.73
CA THR A 31 -0.22 -12.57 -15.32
C THR A 31 -0.19 -12.53 -16.85
N ASN A 32 -1.02 -11.67 -17.48
CA ASN A 32 -1.10 -11.55 -18.93
C ASN A 32 -0.11 -10.55 -19.53
N ILE A 33 0.38 -9.57 -18.75
CA ILE A 33 1.18 -8.45 -19.28
C ILE A 33 2.61 -8.39 -18.73
N CYS A 34 2.88 -8.95 -17.56
CA CYS A 34 4.21 -8.93 -16.96
C CYS A 34 5.10 -10.04 -17.54
N SER A 35 6.39 -9.74 -17.69
CA SER A 35 7.36 -10.67 -18.31
C SER A 35 7.90 -11.74 -17.35
N GLY A 36 7.43 -11.78 -16.10
CA GLY A 36 7.88 -12.75 -15.10
C GLY A 36 7.49 -12.39 -13.67
N ASN A 37 7.87 -13.26 -12.74
CA ASN A 37 7.60 -13.10 -11.31
C ASN A 37 8.84 -12.57 -10.58
N ASN A 38 8.61 -11.79 -9.52
CA ASN A 38 9.68 -11.31 -8.64
C ASN A 38 10.37 -12.49 -7.92
N PRO A 39 11.68 -12.73 -8.15
CA PRO A 39 12.40 -13.85 -7.54
C PRO A 39 12.61 -13.67 -6.04
N TYR A 40 12.57 -12.42 -5.54
CA TYR A 40 12.75 -12.06 -4.13
C TYR A 40 11.42 -12.07 -3.35
N SER A 41 10.30 -12.41 -4.00
CA SER A 41 9.01 -12.46 -3.35
C SER A 41 8.83 -13.74 -2.52
N PHE A 42 8.56 -13.56 -1.22
CA PHE A 42 8.26 -14.64 -0.28
C PHE A 42 6.83 -15.20 -0.39
N ASP A 43 5.89 -14.44 -0.98
CA ASP A 43 4.48 -14.86 -1.14
C ASP A 43 3.93 -14.44 -2.51
N ARG A 44 3.17 -15.32 -3.15
CA ARG A 44 2.62 -15.16 -4.51
C ARG A 44 1.08 -15.22 -4.54
N LYS A 45 0.44 -15.13 -3.38
CA LYS A 45 -1.02 -15.21 -3.24
C LYS A 45 -1.77 -13.92 -3.58
N GLU A 46 -1.08 -12.79 -3.70
CA GLU A 46 -1.63 -11.47 -4.01
C GLU A 46 -1.05 -10.92 -5.31
N SER A 47 -1.70 -9.91 -5.90
CA SER A 47 -1.15 -9.19 -7.06
C SER A 47 0.20 -8.54 -6.76
N GLY A 48 1.04 -8.36 -7.78
CA GLY A 48 2.31 -7.66 -7.68
C GLY A 48 2.17 -6.21 -7.20
N ALA A 49 1.13 -5.49 -7.62
CA ALA A 49 0.82 -4.17 -7.11
C ALA A 49 0.45 -4.17 -5.61
N SER A 50 -0.38 -5.11 -5.17
CA SER A 50 -0.71 -5.28 -3.74
C SER A 50 0.52 -5.66 -2.93
N ARG A 51 1.31 -6.60 -3.43
CA ARG A 51 2.59 -7.02 -2.83
C ARG A 51 3.52 -5.83 -2.68
N LEU A 52 3.76 -5.06 -3.75
CA LEU A 52 4.62 -3.88 -3.74
C LEU A 52 4.15 -2.87 -2.70
N THR A 53 2.84 -2.61 -2.64
CA THR A 53 2.25 -1.74 -1.62
C THR A 53 2.55 -2.24 -0.21
N ARG A 54 2.32 -3.53 0.03
CA ARG A 54 2.54 -4.16 1.34
C ARG A 54 4.01 -4.17 1.72
N THR A 55 4.93 -4.50 0.80
CA THR A 55 6.37 -4.56 1.08
C THR A 55 6.93 -3.17 1.31
N VAL A 56 6.52 -2.15 0.54
CA VAL A 56 6.86 -0.75 0.81
C VAL A 56 6.38 -0.30 2.17
N SER A 57 5.10 -0.55 2.51
CA SER A 57 4.56 -0.23 3.83
C SER A 57 5.31 -0.96 4.96
N LYS A 58 5.75 -2.19 4.72
CA LYS A 58 6.52 -3.00 5.68
C LYS A 58 7.96 -2.51 5.84
N ALA A 59 8.60 -2.09 4.76
CA ALA A 59 10.00 -1.67 4.77
C ALA A 59 10.19 -0.23 5.22
N LEU A 60 9.34 0.69 4.74
CA LEU A 60 9.62 2.14 4.77
C LEU A 60 8.74 2.91 5.78
N THR A 61 7.94 2.23 6.60
CA THR A 61 7.24 2.87 7.72
C THR A 61 7.89 2.53 9.06
N MET A 62 7.86 3.49 9.99
CA MET A 62 8.49 3.39 11.32
C MET A 62 8.08 2.15 12.12
N HIS A 63 6.87 1.63 11.90
CA HIS A 63 6.33 0.46 12.60
C HIS A 63 6.02 -0.70 11.65
N GLY A 64 6.67 -0.75 10.48
CA GLY A 64 6.45 -1.78 9.46
C GLY A 64 7.09 -3.12 9.81
N CYS A 65 8.42 -3.18 9.86
CA CYS A 65 9.18 -4.38 10.20
C CYS A 65 10.39 -4.02 11.05
N GLU A 66 10.44 -4.50 12.28
CA GLU A 66 11.54 -4.21 13.21
C GLU A 66 12.86 -4.85 12.79
N LYS A 67 12.81 -6.01 12.12
CA LYS A 67 14.00 -6.78 11.74
C LYS A 67 14.62 -6.35 10.41
N SER A 68 13.79 -6.00 9.43
CA SER A 68 14.23 -5.79 8.04
C SER A 68 13.75 -4.46 7.45
N GLY A 69 12.99 -3.67 8.22
CA GLY A 69 12.55 -2.36 7.81
C GLY A 69 13.63 -1.30 8.02
N VAL A 70 13.58 -0.28 7.18
CA VAL A 70 14.51 0.85 7.11
C VAL A 70 13.76 2.17 7.14
N GLY A 71 12.55 2.17 7.73
CA GLY A 71 11.63 3.30 7.74
C GLY A 71 12.15 4.56 8.43
N PHE A 72 13.02 4.41 9.43
CA PHE A 72 13.69 5.56 10.07
C PHE A 72 14.59 6.30 9.10
N HIS A 73 15.45 5.58 8.37
CA HIS A 73 16.37 6.17 7.40
C HIS A 73 15.61 6.80 6.22
N PHE A 74 14.55 6.15 5.75
CA PHE A 74 13.69 6.72 4.72
C PHE A 74 13.02 8.02 5.19
N LEU A 75 12.56 8.07 6.44
CA LEU A 75 11.98 9.28 7.03
C LEU A 75 13.01 10.41 7.11
N THR A 76 14.25 10.13 7.50
CA THR A 76 15.35 11.11 7.52
C THR A 76 15.60 11.69 6.13
N GLN A 77 15.67 10.85 5.09
CA GLN A 77 15.82 11.33 3.70
C GLN A 77 14.68 12.26 3.28
N LEU A 78 13.43 11.94 3.64
CA LEU A 78 12.30 12.80 3.33
C LEU A 78 12.36 14.13 4.09
N GLN A 79 12.81 14.13 5.34
CA GLN A 79 12.99 15.35 6.13
C GLN A 79 14.06 16.27 5.52
N GLU A 80 15.17 15.73 5.03
CA GLU A 80 16.20 16.50 4.32
C GLU A 80 15.64 17.19 3.06
N LYS A 81 14.66 16.57 2.40
CA LYS A 81 13.95 17.14 1.23
C LYS A 81 12.77 18.04 1.60
N ASN A 82 12.51 18.31 2.89
CA ASN A 82 11.28 18.96 3.37
C ASN A 82 9.98 18.29 2.87
N ALA A 83 10.02 16.98 2.64
CA ALA A 83 8.90 16.19 2.17
C ALA A 83 8.18 15.48 3.33
N LYS A 84 6.84 15.42 3.26
CA LYS A 84 6.04 14.70 4.25
C LYS A 84 5.86 13.25 3.85
N ASN A 85 6.21 12.32 4.75
CA ASN A 85 5.92 10.90 4.55
C ASN A 85 4.40 10.64 4.56
N LYS A 86 3.88 10.10 3.45
CA LYS A 86 2.45 9.70 3.32
C LYS A 86 2.23 8.21 3.44
N LEU A 87 3.29 7.41 3.50
CA LEU A 87 3.21 5.95 3.66
C LEU A 87 2.55 5.61 5.00
N ILE A 88 1.79 4.52 5.01
CA ILE A 88 1.11 4.03 6.21
C ILE A 88 1.52 2.58 6.48
N THR A 89 1.64 2.24 7.75
CA THR A 89 1.92 0.86 8.16
C THR A 89 0.78 -0.05 7.75
N PHE A 90 1.11 -1.19 7.15
CA PHE A 90 0.16 -2.23 6.80
C PHE A 90 -0.34 -2.91 8.08
N ARG A 91 -1.38 -2.35 8.70
CA ARG A 91 -2.09 -2.93 9.85
C ARG A 91 -3.47 -3.44 9.40
N GLY A 92 -3.80 -4.67 9.81
CA GLY A 92 -4.88 -5.49 9.26
C GLY A 92 -6.27 -4.86 9.14
N HIS A 93 -7.06 -5.45 8.22
CA HIS A 93 -8.51 -5.32 8.00
C HIS A 93 -9.12 -3.94 7.72
N ARG A 94 -8.33 -2.93 7.35
CA ARG A 94 -8.90 -1.68 6.81
C ARG A 94 -9.09 -1.80 5.30
N PHE A 95 -10.34 -1.79 4.84
CA PHE A 95 -10.66 -1.86 3.40
C PHE A 95 -9.94 -0.79 2.57
N ASN A 96 -9.74 0.42 3.14
CA ASN A 96 -9.12 1.52 2.42
C ASN A 96 -7.59 1.40 2.34
N HIS A 97 -7.00 0.39 3.01
CA HIS A 97 -5.55 0.30 3.10
C HIS A 97 -4.92 0.11 1.73
N LEU A 98 -5.41 -0.86 0.94
CA LEU A 98 -4.89 -1.13 -0.40
C LEU A 98 -4.90 0.14 -1.26
N PHE A 99 -6.03 0.84 -1.31
CA PHE A 99 -6.20 2.03 -2.15
C PHE A 99 -5.33 3.21 -1.70
N TYR A 100 -5.40 3.59 -0.41
CA TYR A 100 -4.63 4.72 0.10
C TYR A 100 -3.12 4.43 0.08
N ALA A 101 -2.70 3.25 0.54
CA ALA A 101 -1.29 2.90 0.59
C ALA A 101 -0.70 2.81 -0.82
N SER A 102 -1.44 2.27 -1.80
CA SER A 102 -1.01 2.27 -3.20
C SER A 102 -0.80 3.68 -3.74
N GLY A 103 -1.72 4.59 -3.45
CA GLY A 103 -1.58 6.00 -3.84
C GLY A 103 -0.40 6.69 -3.14
N ALA A 104 -0.14 6.36 -1.88
CA ALA A 104 1.02 6.87 -1.14
C ALA A 104 2.34 6.32 -1.68
N THR A 105 2.38 5.02 -2.01
CA THR A 105 3.53 4.38 -2.66
C THR A 105 3.78 5.01 -4.02
N TYR A 106 2.74 5.23 -4.83
CA TYR A 106 2.85 5.92 -6.12
C TYR A 106 3.41 7.34 -5.97
N HIS A 107 2.94 8.10 -4.96
CA HIS A 107 3.41 9.45 -4.70
C HIS A 107 4.91 9.51 -4.38
N HIS A 108 5.44 8.49 -3.69
CA HIS A 108 6.84 8.44 -3.26
C HIS A 108 7.73 7.59 -4.18
N LEU A 109 7.29 7.19 -5.39
CA LEU A 109 8.06 6.28 -6.25
C LEU A 109 9.51 6.72 -6.46
N GLU A 110 9.72 8.00 -6.78
CA GLU A 110 11.08 8.53 -6.99
C GLU A 110 11.87 8.59 -5.68
N ASP A 111 11.24 8.97 -4.58
CA ASP A 111 11.90 8.97 -3.26
C ASP A 111 12.35 7.57 -2.86
N ILE A 112 11.50 6.58 -3.11
CA ILE A 112 11.76 5.16 -2.81
C ILE A 112 12.90 4.65 -3.69
N ARG A 113 12.90 4.93 -5.00
CA ARG A 113 13.99 4.53 -5.90
C ARG A 113 15.32 5.12 -5.45
N ASN A 114 15.36 6.45 -5.27
CA ASN A 114 16.58 7.14 -4.84
C ASN A 114 17.10 6.61 -3.50
N PHE A 115 16.20 6.29 -2.57
CA PHE A 115 16.57 5.73 -1.28
C PHE A 115 17.15 4.32 -1.39
N LEU A 116 16.50 3.43 -2.16
CA LEU A 116 16.95 2.05 -2.31
C LEU A 116 18.24 1.94 -3.15
N ASP A 117 18.44 2.83 -4.12
CA ASP A 117 19.66 2.86 -4.94
C ASP A 117 20.89 3.32 -4.14
N THR A 118 20.69 4.10 -3.09
CA THR A 118 21.76 4.58 -2.19
C THR A 118 21.91 3.74 -0.93
N TRP A 119 21.04 2.75 -0.72
CA TRP A 119 21.07 1.92 0.47
C TRP A 119 22.21 0.88 0.40
N PRO A 120 23.18 0.90 1.33
CA PRO A 120 24.43 0.16 1.19
C PRO A 120 24.27 -1.36 1.24
N ASP A 121 23.36 -1.86 2.08
CA ASP A 121 23.17 -3.30 2.33
C ASP A 121 21.71 -3.72 2.12
N PRO A 122 21.28 -3.98 0.87
CA PRO A 122 19.90 -4.33 0.56
C PRO A 122 19.60 -5.77 1.01
N ASN A 123 18.69 -5.90 1.97
CA ASN A 123 18.11 -7.20 2.35
C ASN A 123 17.06 -7.65 1.30
N GLU A 124 16.56 -8.88 1.42
CA GLU A 124 15.58 -9.46 0.49
C GLU A 124 14.28 -8.64 0.37
N LEU A 125 13.86 -7.95 1.44
CA LEU A 125 12.69 -7.07 1.41
C LEU A 125 12.96 -5.84 0.52
N SER A 126 14.12 -5.20 0.69
CA SER A 126 14.55 -4.09 -0.17
C SER A 126 14.73 -4.51 -1.62
N LYS A 127 15.37 -5.66 -1.88
CA LYS A 127 15.54 -6.22 -3.24
C LYS A 127 14.19 -6.51 -3.90
N SER A 128 13.23 -7.06 -3.15
CA SER A 128 11.88 -7.30 -3.65
C SER A 128 11.20 -6.00 -4.08
N ILE A 129 11.34 -4.91 -3.31
CA ILE A 129 10.80 -3.60 -3.68
C ILE A 129 11.52 -3.04 -4.91
N SER A 130 12.86 -3.07 -4.96
CA SER A 130 13.63 -2.58 -6.11
C SER A 130 13.29 -3.31 -7.41
N PHE A 131 12.97 -4.61 -7.33
CA PHE A 131 12.49 -5.36 -8.48
C PHE A 131 11.08 -4.92 -8.90
N ASP A 132 10.12 -4.94 -7.96
CA ASP A 132 8.71 -4.65 -8.28
C ASP A 132 8.50 -3.19 -8.73
N ILE A 133 9.29 -2.22 -8.23
CA ILE A 133 9.19 -0.80 -8.61
C ILE A 133 9.68 -0.52 -10.04
N CYS A 134 10.33 -1.48 -10.70
CA CYS A 134 10.71 -1.39 -12.11
C CYS A 134 9.61 -1.87 -13.06
N GLU A 135 8.61 -2.59 -12.54
CA GLU A 135 7.52 -3.15 -13.35
C GLU A 135 6.45 -2.08 -13.63
N LYS A 136 6.31 -1.70 -14.91
CA LYS A 136 5.39 -0.65 -15.36
C LYS A 136 3.93 -1.01 -15.10
N ALA A 137 3.59 -2.29 -15.18
CA ALA A 137 2.26 -2.79 -14.87
C ALA A 137 1.88 -2.52 -13.40
N TYR A 138 2.80 -2.80 -12.47
CA TYR A 138 2.58 -2.58 -11.04
C TYR A 138 2.46 -1.08 -10.74
N ILE A 139 3.35 -0.25 -11.28
CA ILE A 139 3.30 1.22 -11.12
C ILE A 139 1.95 1.79 -11.61
N SER A 140 1.49 1.34 -12.78
CA SER A 140 0.22 1.79 -13.36
C SER A 140 -0.96 1.38 -12.47
N SER A 141 -0.90 0.16 -11.92
CA SER A 141 -1.89 -0.34 -10.97
C SER A 141 -1.90 0.46 -9.67
N LEU A 142 -0.73 0.81 -9.12
CA LEU A 142 -0.63 1.68 -7.94
C LEU A 142 -1.30 3.04 -8.18
N ARG A 143 -1.08 3.63 -9.35
CA ARG A 143 -1.71 4.90 -9.75
C ARG A 143 -3.22 4.76 -9.80
N ALA A 144 -3.73 3.71 -10.45
CA ALA A 144 -5.15 3.44 -10.57
C ALA A 144 -5.81 3.25 -9.18
N LEU A 145 -5.19 2.46 -8.30
CA LEU A 145 -5.64 2.27 -6.92
C LEU A 145 -5.65 3.58 -6.13
N GLY A 146 -4.64 4.43 -6.32
CA GLY A 146 -4.59 5.77 -5.71
C GLY A 146 -5.70 6.70 -6.22
N ILE A 147 -6.08 6.62 -7.50
CA ILE A 147 -7.21 7.36 -8.05
C ILE A 147 -8.52 6.88 -7.43
N ILE A 148 -8.68 5.56 -7.25
CA ILE A 148 -9.83 4.97 -6.54
C ILE A 148 -9.90 5.48 -5.09
N ASP A 149 -8.78 5.61 -4.37
CA ASP A 149 -8.77 6.28 -3.06
C ASP A 149 -9.29 7.71 -3.13
N LYS A 150 -8.86 8.49 -4.11
CA LYS A 150 -9.29 9.89 -4.20
C LYS A 150 -10.77 10.06 -4.51
N VAL A 151 -11.29 9.24 -5.42
CA VAL A 151 -12.65 9.42 -5.96
C VAL A 151 -13.68 8.62 -5.20
N ILE A 152 -13.34 7.43 -4.71
CA ILE A 152 -14.29 6.48 -4.13
C ILE A 152 -13.99 6.28 -2.64
N THR A 153 -12.95 5.53 -2.30
CA THR A 153 -12.83 4.95 -0.96
C THR A 153 -12.38 5.95 0.10
N GLY A 154 -11.58 6.94 -0.26
CA GLY A 154 -11.12 8.01 0.62
C GLY A 154 -12.24 8.95 1.11
N PRO A 155 -13.16 9.44 0.24
CA PRO A 155 -14.37 10.13 0.68
C PRO A 155 -15.16 9.37 1.75
N PHE A 156 -15.44 8.08 1.53
CA PHE A 156 -16.15 7.25 2.52
C PHE A 156 -15.34 7.09 3.81
N TRP A 157 -14.03 6.89 3.71
CA TRP A 157 -13.16 6.78 4.88
C TRP A 157 -13.13 8.05 5.74
N ARG A 158 -13.20 9.24 5.12
CA ARG A 158 -13.31 10.51 5.85
C ARG A 158 -14.63 10.65 6.59
N ILE A 159 -15.73 10.15 6.02
CA ILE A 159 -17.03 10.11 6.70
C ILE A 159 -16.96 9.17 7.91
N ILE A 160 -16.41 7.95 7.72
CA ILE A 160 -16.22 6.97 8.80
C ILE A 160 -15.44 7.58 9.97
N LYS A 161 -14.34 8.27 9.68
CA LYS A 161 -13.49 8.90 10.71
C LYS A 161 -14.14 10.07 11.46
N LYS A 162 -15.23 10.63 10.94
CA LYS A 162 -15.97 11.72 11.60
C LYS A 162 -17.05 11.22 12.55
N VAL A 163 -17.39 9.93 12.48
CA VAL A 163 -18.34 9.33 13.41
C VAL A 163 -17.60 9.10 14.73
N GLU A 164 -18.06 9.74 15.80
CA GLU A 164 -17.55 9.52 17.16
C GLU A 164 -17.57 8.03 17.47
N ASN A 165 -16.46 7.54 18.03
CA ASN A 165 -16.43 6.19 18.52
C ASN A 165 -17.30 6.15 19.78
N ILE A 166 -18.12 5.11 19.94
CA ILE A 166 -18.92 4.89 21.16
C ILE A 166 -18.06 4.67 22.41
N LEU A 167 -16.74 4.60 22.24
CA LEU A 167 -15.74 4.40 23.28
C LEU A 167 -14.82 5.63 23.47
N ASP A 168 -15.04 6.70 22.69
CA ASP A 168 -14.45 8.03 22.90
C ASP A 168 -15.49 8.94 23.60
#